data_AF-A0A924EV73-F1
#
_entry.id   AF-A0A924EV73-F1
#
_cell.length_a   1.000
_cell.length_b   1.000
_cell.length_c   1.000
_cell.angle_alpha   90.00
_cell.angle_beta   90.00
_cell.angle_gamma   90.00
#
_symmetry.space_group_name_H-M   'P 1'
#
loop_
_entity.id
_entity.type
_entity.pdbx_description
1 polymer ?
#
loop_
_entity_poly.entity_id
_entity_poly.type
_entity_poly.pdbx_seq_one_letter_code
_entity_poly.pdbx_strand_id
1 'polypeptide(L)' 'MELITAPTTIINAEDDPMSAFDNAARAADRIPGCRLVAVPAGGHLLLGSERVVQEEVRAVARPHGL' A
#
# COMPACT_ATOMS: atom_id res chain seq x y z
N MET A 1 6.16 -14.08 -1.85
CA MET A 1 5.50 -12.86 -2.38
C MET A 1 5.51 -12.86 -3.89
N GLU A 2 6.50 -13.50 -4.50
CA GLU A 2 6.73 -13.62 -5.94
C GLU A 2 5.61 -14.35 -6.69
N LEU A 3 4.70 -15.04 -5.98
CA LEU A 3 3.54 -15.75 -6.52
C LEU A 3 2.25 -14.92 -6.54
N ILE A 4 2.26 -13.70 -5.98
CA ILE A 4 1.08 -12.82 -6.00
C ILE A 4 1.01 -12.18 -7.38
N THR A 5 -0.02 -12.54 -8.16
CA THR A 5 -0.23 -12.05 -9.53
C THR A 5 -1.40 -11.08 -9.66
N ALA A 6 -2.17 -10.87 -8.59
CA ALA A 6 -3.24 -9.89 -8.56
C ALA A 6 -2.67 -8.46 -8.50
N PRO A 7 -3.34 -7.46 -9.10
CA PRO A 7 -3.01 -6.05 -8.90
C PRO A 7 -2.89 -5.75 -7.40
N THR A 8 -1.74 -5.25 -6.98
CA THR A 8 -1.44 -5.06 -5.55
C THR A 8 -0.95 -3.64 -5.31
N THR A 9 -1.55 -2.96 -4.33
CA THR A 9 -1.04 -1.71 -3.77
C THR A 9 -0.82 -1.91 -2.28
N ILE A 10 0.35 -1.51 -1.77
CA ILE A 10 0.63 -1.39 -0.34
C ILE A 10 0.61 0.08 0.03
N ILE A 11 -0.09 0.43 1.10
CA ILE A 11 -0.14 1.79 1.65
C ILE A 11 0.42 1.70 3.07
N ASN A 12 1.49 2.44 3.38
CA ASN A 12 2.15 2.40 4.68
C ASN A 12 2.55 3.81 5.10
N ALA A 13 2.38 4.13 6.38
CA ALA A 13 2.95 5.34 6.94
C ALA A 13 4.43 5.13 7.28
N GLU A 14 5.29 6.10 6.97
CA GLU A 14 6.73 6.02 7.30
C GLU A 14 6.98 5.99 8.81
N ASP A 15 6.07 6.57 9.60
CA ASP A 15 6.12 6.63 11.06
C ASP A 15 5.38 5.47 11.77
N ASP A 16 4.93 4.43 11.04
CA ASP A 16 4.21 3.29 11.65
C ASP A 16 5.13 2.47 12.58
N PRO A 17 4.88 2.46 13.91
CA PRO A 17 5.69 1.72 14.87
C PRO A 17 5.33 0.22 14.94
N MET A 18 4.20 -0.18 14.37
CA MET A 18 3.68 -1.56 14.40
C MET A 18 4.00 -2.32 13.12
N SER A 19 3.85 -1.68 11.96
CA SER A 19 4.26 -2.21 10.65
C SER A 19 5.33 -1.31 10.03
N ALA A 20 6.59 -1.62 10.37
CA ALA A 20 7.74 -0.85 9.89
C ALA A 20 7.74 -0.72 8.36
N PHE A 21 7.95 0.52 7.89
CA PHE A 21 7.93 0.87 6.46
C PHE A 21 8.88 0.00 5.60
N ASP A 22 10.05 -0.34 6.13
CA ASP A 22 11.02 -1.21 5.44
C ASP A 22 10.46 -2.59 5.08
N ASN A 23 9.52 -3.12 5.88
CA ASN A 23 8.87 -4.39 5.56
C ASN A 23 7.92 -4.23 4.38
N ALA A 24 7.19 -3.11 4.29
CA ALA A 24 6.34 -2.79 3.15
C ALA A 24 7.16 -2.56 1.88
N ALA A 25 8.29 -1.85 1.97
CA ALA A 25 9.21 -1.67 0.85
C ALA A 25 9.75 -3.00 0.31
N ARG A 26 10.26 -3.86 1.20
CA ARG A 26 10.73 -5.22 0.81
C ARG A 26 9.62 -6.08 0.22
N ALA A 27 8.38 -5.91 0.69
CA ALA A 27 7.25 -6.64 0.14
C ALA A 27 6.89 -6.15 -1.26
N ALA A 28 6.84 -4.84 -1.47
CA ALA A 28 6.55 -4.24 -2.77
C ALA A 28 7.59 -4.65 -3.83
N ASP A 29 8.87 -4.68 -3.47
CA ASP A 29 9.95 -5.11 -4.37
C ASP A 29 9.81 -6.58 -4.83
N ARG A 30 9.15 -7.42 -4.03
CA ARG A 30 8.99 -8.86 -4.30
C ARG A 30 7.68 -9.22 -4.99
N ILE A 31 6.68 -8.33 -4.99
CA ILE A 31 5.37 -8.58 -5.62
C ILE A 31 5.40 -7.97 -7.03
N PRO A 32 5.30 -8.78 -8.09
CA PRO A 32 5.32 -8.27 -9.47
C PRO A 32 4.30 -7.16 -9.71
N GLY A 33 4.75 -6.00 -10.18
CA GLY A 33 3.89 -4.86 -10.49
C GLY A 33 3.23 -4.20 -9.27
N CYS A 34 3.69 -4.50 -8.06
CA CYS A 34 3.19 -3.85 -6.85
C CYS A 34 3.53 -2.37 -6.83
N ARG A 35 2.59 -1.58 -6.34
CA ARG A 35 2.82 -0.16 -6.05
C ARG A 35 2.86 0.06 -4.55
N LEU A 36 3.93 0.71 -4.08
CA LEU A 36 4.02 1.21 -2.71
C LEU A 36 3.60 2.69 -2.67
N VAL A 37 2.67 3.01 -1.79
CA VAL A 37 2.24 4.37 -1.49
C VAL A 37 2.67 4.70 -0.07
N ALA A 38 3.73 5.49 0.04
CA ALA A 38 4.23 6.02 1.29
C ALA A 38 3.42 7.24 1.69
N VAL A 39 2.92 7.25 2.93
CA VAL A 39 2.40 8.47 3.55
C VAL A 39 3.37 8.90 4.66
N PRO A 40 3.68 10.20 4.81
CA PRO A 40 4.75 10.63 5.68
C PRO A 40 4.44 10.44 7.18
N ALA A 41 3.16 10.44 7.55
CA ALA A 41 2.71 10.30 8.94
C ALA A 41 1.29 9.70 9.02
N GLY A 42 0.90 9.27 10.23
CA GLY A 42 -0.43 8.75 10.53
C GLY A 42 -0.39 7.40 11.25
N GLY A 43 0.80 6.85 11.46
CA GLY A 43 1.06 5.61 12.17
C GLY A 43 0.32 4.42 11.56
N HIS A 44 0.12 3.41 12.39
CA HIS A 44 -0.52 2.16 11.98
C HIS A 44 -1.92 2.31 11.39
N LEU A 45 -2.65 3.35 11.81
CA LEU A 45 -4.01 3.60 11.37
C LEU A 45 -4.09 4.53 10.15
N LEU A 46 -2.95 5.02 9.65
CA LEU A 46 -2.88 5.96 8.51
C LEU A 46 -3.73 7.23 8.74
N LEU A 47 -3.77 7.74 9.97
CA LEU A 47 -4.63 8.87 10.35
C LEU A 47 -4.31 10.11 9.50
N GLY A 48 -5.34 10.76 8.96
CA GLY A 48 -5.19 11.93 8.10
C GLY A 48 -4.85 11.61 6.63
N SER A 49 -4.71 10.33 6.27
CA SER A 49 -4.45 9.87 4.91
C SER A 49 -5.68 9.26 4.23
N GLU A 50 -6.89 9.51 4.75
CA GLU A 50 -8.13 8.85 4.30
C GLU A 50 -8.39 9.05 2.81
N ARG A 51 -8.14 10.27 2.31
CA ARG A 51 -8.32 10.59 0.89
C ARG A 51 -7.38 9.76 0.01
N VAL A 52 -6.09 9.68 0.37
CA VAL A 52 -5.10 8.87 -0.34
C VAL A 52 -5.54 7.41 -0.32
N VAL A 53 -5.86 6.85 0.85
CA VAL A 53 -6.34 5.47 0.97
C VAL A 53 -7.54 5.19 0.06
N GLN A 54 -8.55 6.05 0.06
CA GLN A 54 -9.73 5.87 -0.79
C GLN A 54 -9.41 5.92 -2.29
N GLU A 55 -8.54 6.85 -2.70
CA GLU A 55 -8.10 6.97 -4.09
C GLU A 55 -7.37 5.71 -4.54
N GLU A 56 -6.48 5.19 -3.70
CA GLU A 56 -5.66 4.03 -4.04
C GLU A 56 -6.42 2.71 -4.01
N VAL A 57 -7.38 2.56 -3.09
CA VAL A 57 -8.33 1.44 -3.11
C VAL A 57 -9.15 1.45 -4.40
N ARG A 58 -9.64 2.61 -4.83
CA ARG A 58 -10.37 2.74 -6.11
C ARG A 58 -9.47 2.52 -7.33
N ALA A 59 -8.19 2.86 -7.24
CA ALA A 59 -7.23 2.66 -8.34
C ALA A 59 -6.88 1.17 -8.50
N VAL A 60 -6.56 0.47 -7.41
CA VAL A 60 -6.19 -0.95 -7.48
C VAL A 60 -7.37 -1.85 -7.87
N ALA A 61 -8.60 -1.47 -7.50
CA ALA A 61 -9.81 -2.19 -7.88
C ALA A 61 -10.20 -2.02 -9.36
N ARG A 62 -9.59 -1.09 -10.09
CA ARG A 62 -10.00 -0.70 -11.45
C ARG A 62 -9.66 -1.64 -12.63
N PRO A 63 -9.19 -2.88 -12.46
CA PRO A 63 -9.25 -3.91 -13.51
C PRO A 63 -10.25 -5.04 -13.24
N HIS A 64 -11.29 -4.82 -12.42
CA HIS A 64 -12.41 -5.76 -12.26
C HIS A 64 -13.70 -5.07 -12.71
N GLY A 65 -13.99 -5.17 -14.01
CA GLY A 65 -15.13 -4.52 -14.64
C GLY A 65 -16.46 -4.82 -13.93
N LEU A 66 -17.11 -3.74 -13.48
CA LEU A 66 -18.57 -3.61 -13.42
C LEU A 66 -18.95 -2.52 -14.41
#